data_AF-A0A2V6PK44-F1
#
_entry.id   AF-A0A2V6PK44-F1
#
_cell.length_a   1.000
_cell.length_b   1.000
_cell.length_c   1.000
_cell.angle_alpha   90.00
_cell.angle_beta   90.00
_cell.angle_gamma   90.00
#
_symmetry.space_group_name_H-M   'P 1'
#
loop_
_entity.id
_entity.type
_entity.pdbx_description
1 polymer ?
#
loop_
_entity_poly.entity_id
_entity_poly.type
_entity_poly.pdbx_seq_one_letter_code
_entity_poly.pdbx_strand_id
1 'polypeptide(L)' 'MIGVIENQPAGSGIDLLKQVEEMFSPTGRLSRAKNFEYRPQQQQMAMAVARALEAKEPLVVEAGTGVGKSLAYLVPSI' A
#
# COMPACT_ATOMS: atom_id res chain seq x y z
N MET A 1 14.98 7.61 17.98
CA MET A 1 14.05 8.72 17.69
C MET A 1 13.34 8.40 16.40
N ILE A 2 12.03 8.17 16.43
CA ILE A 2 11.23 8.00 15.21
C ILE A 2 10.93 9.40 14.71
N GLY A 3 11.47 9.77 13.54
CA GLY A 3 11.13 11.04 12.89
C GLY A 3 9.73 10.92 12.32
N VAL A 4 8.78 11.67 12.87
CA VAL A 4 7.45 11.82 12.27
C VAL A 4 7.63 12.74 11.08
N ILE A 5 7.39 12.22 9.87
CA ILE A 5 7.33 13.03 8.67
C ILE A 5 5.99 13.76 8.75
N GLU A 6 6.02 15.10 8.74
CA GLU A 6 4.82 15.92 8.85
C GLU A 6 3.81 15.56 7.77
N ASN A 7 2.56 15.40 8.22
CA ASN A 7 1.37 15.01 7.50
C ASN A 7 1.21 15.81 6.19
N GLN A 8 1.27 15.13 5.04
CA GLN A 8 0.77 15.72 3.80
C GLN A 8 -0.74 15.95 3.96
N PRO A 9 -1.28 17.10 3.49
CA PRO A 9 -2.72 17.34 3.55
C PRO A 9 -3.42 16.18 2.87
N ALA A 10 -4.47 15.63 3.50
CA ALA A 10 -5.24 14.51 3.00
C ALA A 10 -5.49 14.69 1.49
N GLY A 11 -4.74 13.93 0.68
CA GLY A 11 -4.83 13.97 -0.75
C GLY A 11 -6.24 13.55 -1.17
N SER A 12 -6.74 14.09 -2.28
CA SER A 12 -7.95 13.56 -2.92
C SER A 12 -7.84 12.03 -3.08
N GLY A 13 -8.93 11.25 -3.13
CA GLY A 13 -8.81 9.78 -3.23
C GLY A 13 -8.08 9.23 -4.47
N ILE A 14 -7.87 10.07 -5.48
CA ILE A 14 -6.98 9.78 -6.62
C ILE A 14 -5.50 9.74 -6.19
N ASP A 15 -5.12 10.55 -5.19
CA ASP A 15 -3.77 10.67 -4.65
C ASP A 15 -3.35 9.40 -3.90
N LEU A 16 -4.20 8.88 -2.99
CA LEU A 16 -3.86 7.64 -2.26
C LEU A 16 -3.63 6.45 -3.20
N LEU A 17 -4.53 6.24 -4.17
CA LEU A 17 -4.40 5.14 -5.12
C LEU A 17 -3.11 5.22 -5.93
N LYS A 18 -2.78 6.43 -6.41
CA LYS A 18 -1.55 6.67 -7.16
C LYS A 18 -0.32 6.44 -6.29
N GLN A 19 -0.31 6.93 -5.05
CA GLN A 19 0.80 6.73 -4.12
C GLN A 19 1.03 5.25 -3.80
N VAL A 20 -0.04 4.47 -3.61
CA VAL A 20 0.03 3.03 -3.34
C VAL A 20 0.50 2.26 -4.57
N GLU A 21 0.02 2.62 -5.76
CA GLU A 21 0.51 2.05 -7.01
C GLU A 21 2.01 2.31 -7.21
N GLU A 22 2.45 3.56 -7.04
CA GLU A 22 3.85 3.97 -7.11
C GLU A 22 4.72 3.33 -6.01
N MET A 23 4.13 2.98 -4.86
CA MET A 23 4.83 2.33 -3.77
C MET A 23 5.20 0.88 -4.12
N PHE A 24 4.21 0.12 -4.60
CA PHE A 24 4.29 -1.33 -4.79
C PHE A 24 4.65 -1.78 -6.22
N SER A 25 4.73 -0.85 -7.18
CA SER A 25 5.12 -1.18 -8.56
C SER A 25 6.53 -1.81 -8.64
N PRO A 26 6.88 -2.50 -9.75
CA PRO A 26 8.20 -3.09 -9.95
C PRO A 26 9.37 -2.10 -9.80
N THR A 27 9.12 -0.82 -10.08
CA THR A 27 10.09 0.28 -9.98
C THR A 27 9.76 1.26 -8.85
N GLY A 28 8.84 0.89 -7.96
CA GLY A 28 8.32 1.70 -6.88
C GLY A 28 9.28 1.88 -5.71
N ARG A 29 8.89 2.65 -4.68
CA ARG A 29 9.85 2.91 -3.58
C ARG A 29 10.21 1.64 -2.80
N LEU A 30 9.32 0.65 -2.71
CA LEU A 30 9.63 -0.62 -2.04
C LEU A 30 10.64 -1.47 -2.81
N SER A 31 10.71 -1.36 -4.13
CA SER A 31 11.70 -2.12 -4.92
C SER A 31 13.15 -1.72 -4.64
N ARG A 32 13.37 -0.58 -3.97
CA ARG A 32 14.68 -0.13 -3.51
C ARG A 32 15.15 -0.81 -2.23
N ALA A 33 14.26 -1.50 -1.51
CA ALA A 33 14.64 -2.21 -0.30
C ALA A 33 15.36 -3.53 -0.64
N LYS A 34 16.53 -3.76 -0.02
CA LYS A 34 17.45 -4.87 -0.32
C LYS A 34 16.79 -6.26 -0.37
N ASN A 35 15.75 -6.49 0.42
CA ASN A 35 15.08 -7.79 0.56
C ASN A 35 13.61 -7.74 0.12
N PHE A 36 13.22 -6.73 -0.66
CA PHE A 36 11.88 -6.67 -1.23
C PHE A 36 11.86 -7.39 -2.58
N GLU A 37 10.83 -8.20 -2.77
CA GLU A 37 10.54 -8.87 -4.03
C GLU A 37 9.17 -8.37 -4.50
N TYR A 38 9.11 -7.91 -5.75
CA TYR A 38 7.84 -7.51 -6.35
C TYR A 38 6.92 -8.73 -6.47
N ARG A 39 5.70 -8.61 -5.92
CA ARG A 39 4.66 -9.63 -6.03
C ARG A 39 3.36 -8.97 -6.51
N PRO A 40 2.85 -9.32 -7.71
CA PRO A 40 1.62 -8.73 -8.25
C PRO A 40 0.43 -8.83 -7.29
N GLN A 41 0.30 -9.94 -6.55
CA GLN A 41 -0.80 -10.13 -5.60
C GLN A 41 -0.71 -9.16 -4.40
N GLN A 42 0.51 -8.78 -4.00
CA GLN A 42 0.72 -7.80 -2.93
C GLN A 42 0.25 -6.41 -3.37
N GLN A 43 0.63 -5.99 -4.58
CA GLN A 43 0.18 -4.73 -5.17
C GLN A 43 -1.36 -4.74 -5.34
N GLN A 44 -1.92 -5.82 -5.86
CA GLN A 44 -3.38 -5.96 -6.01
C GLN A 44 -4.11 -5.82 -4.68
N MET A 45 -3.62 -6.48 -3.62
CA MET A 45 -4.17 -6.36 -2.27
C MET A 45 -4.05 -4.92 -1.74
N ALA A 46 -2.88 -4.29 -1.87
CA ALA A 46 -2.67 -2.92 -1.41
C ALA A 46 -3.60 -1.91 -2.11
N MET A 47 -3.79 -2.07 -3.42
CA MET A 47 -4.73 -1.26 -4.20
C MET A 47 -6.18 -1.49 -3.80
N ALA A 48 -6.56 -2.73 -3.45
CA ALA A 48 -7.89 -3.03 -2.94
C ALA A 48 -8.13 -2.39 -1.57
N VAL A 49 -7.15 -2.46 -0.66
CA VAL A 49 -7.21 -1.80 0.65
C VAL A 49 -7.33 -0.29 0.50
N ALA A 50 -6.49 0.33 -0.34
CA ALA A 50 -6.55 1.77 -0.61
C ALA A 50 -7.92 2.22 -1.13
N ARG A 51 -8.51 1.47 -2.08
CA ARG A 51 -9.87 1.74 -2.56
C ARG A 51 -10.92 1.65 -1.45
N ALA A 52 -10.83 0.63 -0.60
CA ALA A 52 -11.77 0.43 0.50
C ALA A 52 -11.66 1.54 1.57
N LEU A 53 -10.43 2.00 1.86
CA LEU A 53 -10.19 3.12 2.78
C LEU A 53 -10.80 4.43 2.23
N GLU A 54 -10.57 4.73 0.95
CA GLU A 54 -11.16 5.91 0.29
C GLU A 54 -12.69 5.85 0.24
N ALA A 55 -13.25 4.70 -0.11
CA ALA A 55 -14.68 4.48 -0.18
C ALA A 55 -15.35 4.39 1.21
N LYS A 56 -14.56 4.20 2.28
CA LYS A 56 -15.02 3.91 3.65
C LYS A 56 -15.91 2.66 3.70
N GLU A 57 -15.54 1.64 2.95
CA GLU A 57 -16.29 0.39 2.82
C GLU A 57 -15.53 -0.79 3.45
N PRO A 58 -16.24 -1.78 4.01
CA PRO A 58 -15.60 -3.00 4.49
C PRO A 58 -15.02 -3.81 3.32
N LEU A 59 -13.82 -4.34 3.50
CA LEU A 59 -13.15 -5.20 2.53
C LEU A 59 -12.77 -6.53 3.18
N VAL A 60 -13.09 -7.63 2.50
CA VAL A 60 -12.60 -8.97 2.84
C VAL A 60 -11.63 -9.40 1.75
N VAL A 61 -10.42 -9.81 2.13
CA VAL A 61 -9.40 -10.32 1.21
C VAL A 61 -8.84 -11.63 1.75
N GLU A 62 -8.77 -12.63 0.88
CA GLU A 62 -7.96 -13.82 1.12
C GLU A 62 -6.55 -13.59 0.57
N ALA A 63 -5.54 -13.80 1.41
CA ALA A 63 -4.13 -13.69 1.02
C ALA A 63 -3.36 -14.90 1.54
N GLY A 64 -2.73 -15.64 0.63
CA GLY A 64 -1.86 -16.76 0.96
C GLY A 64 -0.66 -16.35 1.82
N THR A 65 0.00 -17.34 2.41
CA THR A 65 1.26 -17.11 3.14
C THR A 65 2.34 -16.57 2.18
N GLY A 66 3.24 -15.72 2.69
CA GLY A 66 4.34 -15.17 1.88
C GLY A 66 3.96 -14.04 0.90
N VAL A 67 2.66 -13.76 0.66
CA VAL A 67 2.21 -12.67 -0.23
C VAL A 67 2.66 -11.27 0.25
N GLY A 68 2.99 -11.12 1.53
CA GLY A 68 3.33 -9.82 2.11
C GLY A 68 2.10 -9.01 2.52
N LYS A 69 1.03 -9.70 2.95
CA LYS A 69 -0.26 -9.14 3.39
C LYS A 69 -0.14 -8.00 4.41
N SER A 70 0.84 -8.07 5.30
CA SER A 70 1.05 -7.04 6.34
C SER A 70 1.42 -5.69 5.76
N LEU A 71 2.39 -5.64 4.83
CA LEU A 71 2.73 -4.38 4.15
C LEU A 71 1.55 -3.90 3.29
N ALA A 72 0.84 -4.83 2.65
CA ALA A 72 -0.28 -4.49 1.77
C ALA A 72 -1.45 -3.80 2.51
N TYR A 73 -1.70 -4.10 3.79
CA TYR A 73 -2.70 -3.34 4.56
C TYR A 73 -2.11 -2.17 5.34
N LEU A 74 -0.86 -2.24 5.80
CA LEU A 74 -0.26 -1.18 6.63
C LEU A 74 0.07 0.08 5.82
N VAL A 75 0.74 -0.07 4.67
CA VAL A 75 1.19 1.08 3.88
C VAL A 75 0.05 2.01 3.44
N PRO A 76 -1.08 1.52 2.89
CA PRO A 76 -2.19 2.41 2.54
C PRO A 76 -2.93 3.01 3.75
N SER A 77 -2.62 2.58 4.98
CA SER A 77 -3.34 2.99 6.20
C SER A 77 -2.59 4.01 7.06
N ILE A 78 -1.37 4.41 6.68
CA ILE A 78 -0.50 5.31 7.46
C ILE A 78 -0.03 6.53 6.66
#